data_AF-A0AAX4IUX6-F1
#
_entry.id   AF-A0AAX4IUX6-F1
#
_cell.length_a   1.000
_cell.length_b   1.000
_cell.length_c   1.000
_cell.angle_alpha   90.00
_cell.angle_beta   90.00
_cell.angle_gamma   90.00
#
_symmetry.space_group_name_H-M   'P 1'
#
loop_
_entity.id
_entity.type
_entity.pdbx_description
1 polymer ?
#
loop_
_entity_poly.entity_id
_entity_poly.type
_entity_poly.pdbx_seq_one_letter_code
_entity_poly.pdbx_strand_id
1 'polypeptide(L)'
;MHFKLGLVIFSVLIFGQLSLCQLPTDSDERKGYTLSYRNGRYYVHTDSYDGGDDPVDIIGIDTSDYIITVYAAYNGWEKRRESERLKLRDIQMELWDIQPDVRRSDLTAVRRKGIINKQTARKIRRVYETLGEDEDETIIVNSGDSGAKGEAWRLLKDTPFFGGTAKLLDEYNVGKRISQIVIRPTDQLSGDHDLEFRFD
;
A
#
# COMPACT_ATOMS: atom_id res chain seq x y z
N MET A 1 72.00 8.02 23.86
CA MET A 1 72.07 7.56 22.46
C MET A 1 71.47 6.17 22.37
N HIS A 2 70.31 6.03 21.71
CA HIS A 2 69.94 4.93 20.80
C HIS A 2 68.47 5.09 20.42
N PHE A 3 68.24 5.33 19.12
CA PHE A 3 66.94 5.34 18.43
C PHE A 3 66.53 3.91 18.05
N LYS A 4 65.23 3.57 18.21
CA LYS A 4 64.40 2.73 17.31
C LYS A 4 62.93 3.04 17.67
N LEU A 5 62.21 3.89 16.93
CA LEU A 5 61.40 3.63 15.74
C LEU A 5 60.56 2.34 15.82
N GLY A 6 59.24 2.53 16.03
CA GLY A 6 58.20 1.50 15.96
C GLY A 6 56.86 2.18 15.68
N LEU A 7 56.60 2.43 14.39
CA LEU A 7 55.31 2.77 13.82
C LEU A 7 54.34 1.59 14.08
N VAL A 8 53.03 1.83 14.26
CA VAL A 8 51.93 1.15 13.54
C VAL A 8 50.56 1.36 14.23
N ILE A 9 49.75 2.18 13.54
CA ILE A 9 48.34 1.98 13.16
C ILE A 9 47.24 1.99 14.25
N PHE A 10 46.60 3.17 14.29
CA PHE A 10 45.20 3.46 14.60
C PHE A 10 44.25 2.30 14.28
N SER A 11 43.58 1.75 15.31
CA SER A 11 42.47 0.81 15.15
C SER A 11 41.24 1.38 15.84
N VAL A 12 40.53 2.26 15.13
CA VAL A 12 39.14 2.61 15.47
C VAL A 12 38.30 1.41 15.07
N LEU A 13 37.89 0.61 16.05
CA LEU A 13 36.85 -0.39 15.89
C LEU A 13 35.51 0.34 15.70
N ILE A 14 35.21 0.68 14.45
CA ILE A 14 33.85 0.99 14.00
C ILE A 14 33.08 -0.35 14.05
N PHE A 15 32.39 -0.59 15.16
CA PHE A 15 31.31 -1.57 15.22
C PHE A 15 30.13 -1.03 14.39
N GLY A 16 30.26 -1.11 13.07
CA GLY A 16 29.15 -0.99 12.15
C GLY A 16 28.36 -2.29 12.16
N GLN A 17 27.48 -2.46 13.16
CA GLN A 17 26.40 -3.43 13.05
C GLN A 17 25.41 -2.88 12.00
N LEU A 18 25.70 -3.15 10.74
CA LEU A 18 24.68 -3.19 9.70
C LEU A 18 23.77 -4.37 10.04
N SER A 19 22.74 -4.11 10.84
CA SER A 19 21.56 -4.97 10.90
C SER A 19 20.89 -4.92 9.53
N LEU A 20 21.37 -5.75 8.59
CA LEU A 20 20.51 -6.23 7.52
C LEU A 20 19.41 -7.04 8.21
N CYS A 21 18.28 -6.39 8.51
CA CYS A 21 17.02 -7.11 8.58
C CYS A 21 16.84 -7.77 7.21
N GLN A 22 17.22 -9.04 7.09
CA GLN A 22 16.70 -9.89 6.03
C GLN A 22 15.20 -9.89 6.19
N LEU A 23 14.51 -9.08 5.37
CA LEU A 23 13.07 -9.18 5.22
C LEU A 23 12.78 -10.63 4.81
N PRO A 24 11.82 -11.30 5.46
CA PRO A 24 11.55 -12.70 5.18
C PRO A 24 11.19 -12.87 3.70
N THR A 25 12.05 -13.59 2.97
CA THR A 25 11.84 -14.02 1.58
C THR A 25 11.26 -15.44 1.50
N ASP A 26 10.92 -16.05 2.64
CA ASP A 26 10.43 -17.43 2.65
C ASP A 26 9.00 -17.50 2.11
N SER A 27 8.87 -18.22 0.99
CA SER A 27 7.63 -18.68 0.42
C SER A 27 6.90 -19.59 1.41
N ASP A 28 5.96 -19.04 2.18
CA ASP A 28 5.10 -19.86 3.03
C ASP A 28 4.00 -20.50 2.17
N GLU A 29 4.34 -21.64 1.53
CA GLU A 29 3.43 -22.43 0.68
C GLU A 29 2.08 -22.75 1.37
N ARG A 30 2.02 -22.71 2.71
CA ARG A 30 0.78 -22.94 3.48
C ARG A 30 -0.28 -21.86 3.27
N LYS A 31 0.11 -20.66 2.85
CA LYS A 31 -0.81 -19.52 2.69
C LYS A 31 -1.41 -19.41 1.30
N GLY A 32 -1.01 -20.29 0.37
CA GLY A 32 -1.55 -20.34 -0.99
C GLY A 32 -1.07 -19.20 -1.91
N TYR A 33 -0.02 -18.49 -1.50
CA TYR A 33 0.75 -17.52 -2.28
C TYR A 33 2.23 -17.55 -1.92
N THR A 34 3.07 -17.01 -2.79
CA THR A 34 4.49 -16.78 -2.52
C THR A 34 4.81 -15.28 -2.60
N LEU A 35 5.90 -14.86 -1.94
CA LEU A 35 6.34 -13.48 -1.91
C LEU A 35 7.72 -13.36 -2.54
N SER A 36 7.92 -12.33 -3.35
CA SER A 36 9.25 -11.82 -3.65
C SER A 36 9.34 -10.34 -3.28
N TYR A 37 10.52 -9.88 -2.87
CA TYR A 37 10.74 -8.50 -2.48
C TYR A 37 11.81 -7.87 -3.37
N ARG A 38 11.48 -6.75 -4.02
CA ARG A 38 12.43 -5.98 -4.84
C ARG A 38 12.02 -4.52 -4.91
N ASN A 39 13.00 -3.61 -4.96
CA ASN A 39 12.79 -2.17 -5.12
C ASN A 39 11.75 -1.56 -4.15
N GLY A 40 11.78 -1.97 -2.88
CA GLY A 40 10.86 -1.44 -1.87
C GLY A 40 9.43 -2.00 -1.92
N ARG A 41 9.20 -3.09 -2.68
CA ARG A 41 7.87 -3.64 -2.92
C ARG A 41 7.86 -5.15 -2.75
N TYR A 42 6.79 -5.63 -2.16
CA TYR A 42 6.38 -7.03 -2.15
C TYR A 42 5.59 -7.33 -3.43
N TYR A 43 5.90 -8.46 -4.03
CA TYR A 43 5.25 -9.02 -5.19
C TYR A 43 4.65 -10.35 -4.76
N VAL A 44 3.33 -10.42 -4.82
CA VAL A 44 2.56 -11.56 -4.35
C VAL A 44 2.21 -12.41 -5.54
N HIS A 45 2.61 -13.67 -5.53
CA HIS A 45 2.38 -14.61 -6.63
C HIS A 45 1.43 -15.71 -6.17
N THR A 46 0.54 -16.14 -7.07
CA THR A 46 -0.31 -17.31 -6.84
C THR A 46 -0.37 -18.12 -8.12
N ASP A 47 -0.33 -19.44 -8.03
CA ASP A 47 -0.47 -20.31 -9.22
C ASP A 47 -1.81 -20.12 -9.95
N SER A 48 -2.77 -19.51 -9.24
CA SER A 48 -4.12 -19.25 -9.73
C SER A 48 -4.26 -17.96 -10.53
N TYR A 49 -3.21 -17.13 -10.57
CA TYR A 49 -3.10 -15.96 -11.43
C TYR A 49 -1.89 -16.14 -12.35
N ASP A 50 -2.14 -16.15 -13.66
CA ASP A 50 -1.11 -16.34 -14.69
C ASP A 50 -0.12 -17.51 -14.44
N GLY A 51 -0.58 -18.59 -13.82
CA GLY A 51 0.27 -19.75 -13.50
C GLY A 51 1.35 -19.48 -12.44
N GLY A 52 1.32 -18.32 -11.77
CA GLY A 52 2.34 -17.88 -10.82
C GLY A 52 3.44 -17.01 -11.43
N ASP A 53 3.47 -16.86 -12.76
CA ASP A 53 4.53 -16.13 -13.47
C ASP A 53 4.45 -14.62 -13.15
N ASP A 54 3.25 -14.06 -13.24
CA ASP A 54 3.00 -12.67 -12.89
C ASP A 54 2.48 -12.50 -11.45
N PRO A 55 2.84 -11.39 -10.79
CA PRO A 55 2.33 -11.08 -9.47
C PRO A 55 0.84 -10.71 -9.54
N VAL A 56 0.03 -11.33 -8.67
CA VAL A 56 -1.38 -10.95 -8.51
C VAL A 56 -1.50 -9.60 -7.80
N ASP A 57 -0.61 -9.31 -6.84
CA ASP A 57 -0.57 -8.03 -6.12
C ASP A 57 0.85 -7.49 -6.04
N ILE A 58 0.97 -6.16 -6.07
CA ILE A 58 2.25 -5.46 -5.85
C ILE A 58 2.02 -4.40 -4.77
N ILE A 59 2.71 -4.53 -3.65
CA ILE A 59 2.43 -3.76 -2.43
C ILE A 59 3.74 -3.21 -1.83
N GLY A 60 3.80 -1.91 -1.58
CA GLY A 60 4.85 -1.27 -0.81
C GLY A 60 4.39 -0.99 0.61
N ILE A 61 5.30 -1.15 1.58
CA ILE A 61 5.06 -0.80 2.98
C ILE A 61 6.05 0.29 3.37
N ASP A 62 5.53 1.46 3.75
CA ASP A 62 6.31 2.57 4.27
C ASP A 62 6.10 2.65 5.79
N THR A 63 7.10 2.21 6.55
CA THR A 63 7.07 2.23 8.02
C THR A 63 7.43 3.60 8.59
N SER A 64 7.96 4.52 7.78
CA SER A 64 8.32 5.88 8.23
C SER A 64 7.09 6.79 8.24
N ASP A 65 6.29 6.72 7.17
CA ASP A 65 5.04 7.49 7.06
C ASP A 65 3.80 6.68 7.50
N TYR A 66 3.99 5.40 7.80
CA TYR A 66 2.98 4.43 8.18
C TYR A 66 1.90 4.21 7.10
N ILE A 67 2.33 4.00 5.86
CA ILE A 67 1.46 3.90 4.69
C ILE A 67 1.63 2.54 4.02
N ILE A 68 0.50 1.92 3.67
CA ILE A 68 0.47 0.80 2.72
C ILE A 68 0.15 1.34 1.33
N THR A 69 0.99 1.08 0.34
CA THR A 69 0.73 1.46 -1.06
C THR A 69 0.51 0.23 -1.91
N VAL A 70 -0.61 0.17 -2.64
CA VAL A 70 -0.90 -0.90 -3.58
C VAL A 70 -0.76 -0.39 -5.01
N TYR A 71 0.19 -0.96 -5.73
CA TYR A 71 0.55 -0.63 -7.11
C TYR A 71 -0.21 -1.48 -8.14
N ALA A 72 -0.57 -2.70 -7.76
CA ALA A 72 -1.36 -3.61 -8.59
C ALA A 72 -2.19 -4.51 -7.67
N ALA A 73 -3.41 -4.81 -8.10
CA ALA A 73 -4.26 -5.79 -7.44
C ALA A 73 -5.19 -6.49 -8.44
N TYR A 74 -4.89 -7.75 -8.71
CA TYR A 74 -5.53 -8.58 -9.72
C TYR A 74 -6.23 -9.81 -9.13
N ASN A 75 -6.48 -9.85 -7.81
CA ASN A 75 -7.14 -11.01 -7.17
C ASN A 75 -8.49 -11.35 -7.84
N GLY A 76 -9.20 -10.34 -8.36
CA GLY A 76 -10.45 -10.52 -9.10
C GLY A 76 -10.33 -11.36 -10.39
N TRP A 77 -9.12 -11.53 -10.91
CA TRP A 77 -8.78 -12.27 -12.13
C TRP A 77 -8.19 -13.65 -11.86
N GLU A 78 -7.99 -14.02 -10.59
CA GLU A 78 -7.60 -15.38 -10.22
C GLU A 78 -8.64 -16.41 -10.73
N LYS A 79 -8.16 -17.56 -11.18
CA LYS A 79 -9.00 -18.68 -11.65
C LYS A 79 -9.77 -19.37 -10.51
N ARG A 80 -9.39 -19.15 -9.25
CA ARG A 80 -10.08 -19.66 -8.05
C ARG A 80 -11.50 -19.12 -7.94
N ARG A 81 -12.37 -19.88 -7.26
CA ARG A 81 -13.72 -19.40 -6.87
C ARG A 81 -13.60 -18.21 -5.95
N GLU A 82 -14.57 -17.29 -5.98
CA GLU A 82 -14.52 -16.05 -5.18
C GLU A 82 -14.27 -16.29 -3.68
N SER A 83 -14.87 -17.35 -3.12
CA SER A 83 -14.69 -17.74 -1.71
C SER A 83 -13.28 -18.24 -1.37
N GLU A 84 -12.49 -18.62 -2.36
CA GLU A 84 -11.15 -19.20 -2.24
C GLU A 84 -10.06 -18.20 -2.64
N ARG A 85 -10.43 -17.05 -3.21
CA ARG A 85 -9.48 -16.01 -3.59
C ARG A 85 -8.91 -15.34 -2.34
N LEU A 86 -7.62 -15.08 -2.39
CA LEU A 86 -6.96 -14.33 -1.33
C LEU A 86 -7.46 -12.90 -1.38
N LYS A 87 -7.88 -12.39 -0.22
CA LYS A 87 -8.41 -11.04 -0.14
C LYS A 87 -7.24 -10.10 0.03
N LEU A 88 -7.16 -9.09 -0.83
CA LEU A 88 -6.11 -8.07 -0.79
C LEU A 88 -5.91 -7.43 0.59
N ARG A 89 -6.97 -7.28 1.39
CA ARG A 89 -6.86 -6.75 2.75
C ARG A 89 -6.10 -7.67 3.71
N ASP A 90 -6.22 -8.98 3.53
CA ASP A 90 -5.55 -9.96 4.37
C ASP A 90 -4.05 -9.93 4.08
N ILE A 91 -3.69 -9.88 2.79
CA ILE A 91 -2.31 -9.72 2.32
C ILE A 91 -1.70 -8.41 2.81
N GLN A 92 -2.41 -7.27 2.66
CA GLN A 92 -1.91 -5.97 3.13
C GLN A 92 -1.60 -5.97 4.62
N MET A 93 -2.48 -6.53 5.44
CA MET A 93 -2.29 -6.56 6.89
C MET A 93 -1.22 -7.55 7.32
N GLU A 94 -1.09 -8.69 6.63
CA GLU A 94 0.03 -9.58 6.86
C GLU A 94 1.37 -8.90 6.55
N LEU A 95 1.48 -8.24 5.39
CA LEU A 95 2.70 -7.53 5.01
C LEU A 95 3.02 -6.37 5.96
N TRP A 96 2.00 -5.75 6.56
CA TRP A 96 2.17 -4.76 7.62
C TRP A 96 2.68 -5.40 8.92
N ASP A 97 2.07 -6.50 9.36
CA ASP A 97 2.37 -7.16 10.63
C ASP A 97 3.76 -7.83 10.65
N ILE A 98 4.34 -8.16 9.50
CA ILE A 98 5.72 -8.67 9.42
C ILE A 98 6.78 -7.56 9.52
N GLN A 99 6.40 -6.29 9.45
CA GLN A 99 7.38 -5.20 9.58
C GLN A 99 7.81 -5.04 11.03
N PRO A 100 9.10 -4.81 11.30
CA PRO A 100 9.56 -4.52 12.65
C PRO A 100 9.02 -3.18 13.13
N ASP A 101 8.79 -3.09 14.44
CA ASP A 101 8.55 -1.82 15.16
C ASP A 101 7.32 -1.00 14.73
N VAL A 102 6.36 -1.61 14.04
CA VAL A 102 5.05 -1.00 13.75
C VAL A 102 3.92 -1.81 14.36
N ARG A 103 2.85 -1.13 14.77
CA ARG A 103 1.59 -1.73 15.19
C ARG A 103 0.53 -1.40 14.17
N ARG A 104 -0.53 -2.21 14.13
CA ARG A 104 -1.70 -1.94 13.27
C ARG A 104 -2.28 -0.54 13.50
N SER A 105 -2.33 -0.10 14.77
CA SER A 105 -2.79 1.23 15.15
C SER A 105 -1.93 2.38 14.62
N ASP A 106 -0.69 2.10 14.20
CA ASP A 106 0.21 3.13 13.70
C ASP A 106 -0.11 3.48 12.24
N LEU A 107 -0.77 2.58 11.49
CA LEU A 107 -1.18 2.79 10.10
C LEU A 107 -1.96 4.12 9.93
N THR A 108 -1.49 4.99 9.05
CA THR A 108 -2.07 6.33 8.80
C THR A 108 -2.84 6.41 7.50
N ALA A 109 -2.45 5.60 6.49
CA ALA A 109 -3.12 5.60 5.20
C ALA A 109 -2.96 4.29 4.41
N VAL A 110 -3.90 4.08 3.50
CA VAL A 110 -3.77 3.13 2.39
C VAL A 110 -3.86 3.88 1.07
N ARG A 111 -2.85 3.73 0.21
CA ARG A 111 -2.77 4.33 -1.12
C ARG A 111 -2.99 3.27 -2.20
N ARG A 112 -3.75 3.62 -3.24
CA ARG A 112 -3.98 2.85 -4.46
C ARG A 112 -3.43 3.66 -5.62
N LYS A 113 -2.49 3.09 -6.35
CA LYS A 113 -1.87 3.74 -7.50
C LYS A 113 -2.57 3.34 -8.81
N GLY A 114 -2.69 4.27 -9.75
CA GLY A 114 -3.13 3.99 -11.12
C GLY A 114 -4.46 3.22 -11.22
N ILE A 115 -5.57 3.82 -10.82
CA ILE A 115 -6.89 3.16 -10.83
C ILE A 115 -7.34 2.79 -12.26
N ILE A 116 -7.43 1.50 -12.57
CA ILE A 116 -7.95 0.96 -13.85
C ILE A 116 -9.44 0.58 -13.76
N ASN A 117 -9.96 0.38 -12.54
CA ASN A 117 -11.37 0.00 -12.33
C ASN A 117 -12.31 1.07 -12.90
N LYS A 118 -12.97 0.76 -14.03
CA LYS A 118 -13.80 1.71 -14.79
C LYS A 118 -14.91 2.37 -13.96
N GLN A 119 -15.49 1.64 -13.00
CA GLN A 119 -16.54 2.21 -12.14
C GLN A 119 -15.98 3.25 -11.18
N THR A 120 -14.81 3.00 -10.61
CA THR A 120 -14.11 3.94 -9.73
C THR A 120 -13.59 5.14 -10.52
N ALA A 121 -12.93 4.93 -11.66
CA ALA A 121 -12.47 6.01 -12.53
C ALA A 121 -13.61 6.97 -12.92
N ARG A 122 -14.78 6.44 -13.33
CA ARG A 122 -15.96 7.28 -13.61
C ARG A 122 -16.44 8.08 -12.39
N LYS A 123 -16.29 7.55 -11.17
CA LYS A 123 -16.65 8.27 -9.95
C LYS A 123 -15.63 9.36 -9.62
N ILE A 124 -14.35 9.12 -9.90
CA ILE A 124 -13.29 10.13 -9.78
C ILE A 124 -13.57 11.29 -10.72
N ARG A 125 -13.86 11.05 -12.00
CA ARG A 125 -14.22 12.14 -12.94
C ARG A 125 -15.45 12.93 -12.49
N ARG A 126 -16.48 12.24 -11.98
CA ARG A 126 -17.65 12.92 -11.38
C ARG A 126 -17.29 13.76 -10.16
N VAL A 127 -16.28 13.39 -9.38
CA VAL A 127 -15.79 14.22 -8.27
C VAL A 127 -15.23 15.53 -8.81
N TYR A 128 -14.37 15.48 -9.84
CA TYR A 128 -13.86 16.68 -10.52
C TYR A 128 -15.00 17.55 -11.08
N GLU A 129 -15.95 16.95 -11.81
CA GLU A 129 -17.14 17.65 -12.33
C GLU A 129 -17.97 18.31 -11.20
N THR A 130 -18.16 17.62 -10.08
CA THR A 130 -18.93 18.12 -8.93
C THR A 130 -18.25 19.32 -8.27
N LEU A 131 -16.92 19.34 -8.27
CA LEU A 131 -16.13 20.40 -7.66
C LEU A 131 -15.79 21.53 -8.62
N GLY A 132 -15.96 21.31 -9.93
CA GLY A 132 -15.58 22.28 -10.97
C GLY A 132 -14.06 22.41 -11.11
N GLU A 133 -13.34 21.32 -10.89
CA GLU A 133 -11.86 21.26 -10.89
C GLU A 133 -11.36 20.45 -12.08
N ASP A 134 -10.16 20.74 -12.57
CA ASP A 134 -9.53 20.01 -13.66
C ASP A 134 -8.93 18.67 -13.19
N GLU A 135 -8.92 17.64 -14.04
CA GLU A 135 -8.49 16.28 -13.67
C GLU A 135 -6.99 16.16 -13.35
N ASP A 136 -6.17 17.17 -13.64
CA ASP A 136 -4.76 17.25 -13.25
C ASP A 136 -4.54 17.86 -11.85
N GLU A 137 -5.60 18.36 -11.21
CA GLU A 137 -5.54 18.91 -9.86
C GLU A 137 -5.59 17.83 -8.77
N THR A 138 -5.00 18.14 -7.61
CA THR A 138 -5.13 17.28 -6.43
C THR A 138 -6.38 17.64 -5.64
N ILE A 139 -7.28 16.67 -5.48
CA ILE A 139 -8.52 16.84 -4.71
C ILE A 139 -8.39 16.22 -3.33
N ILE A 140 -8.79 16.98 -2.31
CA ILE A 140 -8.87 16.52 -0.93
C ILE A 140 -10.30 16.72 -0.42
N VAL A 141 -10.91 15.61 0.01
CA VAL A 141 -12.24 15.58 0.64
C VAL A 141 -12.18 14.88 1.99
N ASN A 142 -12.95 15.39 2.95
CA ASN A 142 -13.00 14.92 4.33
C ASN A 142 -14.38 14.36 4.68
N SER A 143 -14.42 13.49 5.68
CA SER A 143 -15.65 12.82 6.15
C SER A 143 -16.72 13.78 6.68
N GLY A 144 -16.30 14.94 7.20
CA GLY A 144 -17.17 15.99 7.69
C GLY A 144 -17.55 17.06 6.65
N ASP A 145 -17.09 16.94 5.41
CA ASP A 145 -17.39 17.94 4.38
C ASP A 145 -18.89 17.96 4.03
N SER A 146 -19.39 19.14 3.67
CA SER A 146 -20.78 19.39 3.26
C SER A 146 -20.83 19.99 1.85
N GLY A 147 -22.05 20.18 1.30
CA GLY A 147 -22.23 20.74 -0.04
C GLY A 147 -21.57 19.88 -1.13
N ALA A 148 -20.93 20.52 -2.11
CA ALA A 148 -20.25 19.83 -3.22
C ALA A 148 -19.16 18.86 -2.74
N LYS A 149 -18.36 19.24 -1.73
CA LYS A 149 -17.36 18.32 -1.15
C LYS A 149 -17.99 17.14 -0.41
N GLY A 150 -19.12 17.35 0.27
CA GLY A 150 -19.90 16.25 0.86
C GLY A 150 -20.49 15.30 -0.19
N GLU A 151 -20.87 15.81 -1.37
CA GLU A 151 -21.26 14.98 -2.51
C GLU A 151 -20.09 14.19 -3.10
N ALA A 152 -18.95 14.84 -3.32
CA ALA A 152 -17.73 14.18 -3.74
C ALA A 152 -17.31 13.05 -2.78
N TRP A 153 -17.38 13.30 -1.46
CA TRP A 153 -17.15 12.27 -0.45
C TRP A 153 -18.09 11.07 -0.61
N ARG A 154 -19.41 11.30 -0.82
CA ARG A 154 -20.39 10.22 -1.02
C ARG A 154 -20.09 9.40 -2.28
N LEU A 155 -19.67 10.04 -3.37
CA LEU A 155 -19.27 9.34 -4.60
C LEU A 155 -18.12 8.36 -4.33
N LEU A 156 -17.09 8.80 -3.60
CA LEU A 156 -15.91 7.99 -3.28
C LEU A 156 -16.23 6.91 -2.24
N LYS A 157 -17.09 7.20 -1.27
CA LYS A 157 -17.55 6.22 -0.27
C LYS A 157 -18.24 5.00 -0.89
N ASP A 158 -18.90 5.21 -2.03
CA ASP A 158 -19.58 4.15 -2.79
C ASP A 158 -18.61 3.36 -3.71
N THR A 159 -17.29 3.54 -3.59
CA THR A 159 -16.31 2.77 -4.38
C THR A 159 -15.94 1.45 -3.70
N PRO A 160 -15.59 0.40 -4.48
CA PRO A 160 -15.08 -0.85 -3.90
C PRO A 160 -13.78 -0.64 -3.11
N PHE A 161 -12.96 0.35 -3.47
CA PHE A 161 -11.73 0.67 -2.75
C PHE A 161 -12.00 1.26 -1.37
N PHE A 162 -12.98 2.17 -1.24
CA PHE A 162 -13.40 2.64 0.07
C PHE A 162 -13.92 1.47 0.92
N GLY A 163 -14.82 0.64 0.37
CA GLY A 163 -15.36 -0.51 1.08
C GLY A 163 -14.29 -1.52 1.51
N GLY A 164 -13.31 -1.79 0.64
CA GLY A 164 -12.17 -2.67 0.94
C GLY A 164 -11.29 -2.13 2.06
N THR A 165 -10.97 -0.83 2.03
CA THR A 165 -10.17 -0.17 3.07
C THR A 165 -10.95 -0.09 4.39
N ALA A 166 -12.24 0.23 4.37
CA ALA A 166 -13.06 0.25 5.57
C ALA A 166 -13.15 -1.13 6.25
N LYS A 167 -13.32 -2.20 5.46
CA LYS A 167 -13.28 -3.58 5.97
C LYS A 167 -11.90 -3.96 6.53
N LEU A 168 -10.81 -3.50 5.92
CA LEU A 168 -9.46 -3.71 6.46
C LEU A 168 -9.36 -3.11 7.87
N LEU A 169 -9.79 -1.86 8.05
CA LEU A 169 -9.74 -1.19 9.36
C LEU A 169 -10.58 -1.91 10.43
N ASP A 170 -11.79 -2.36 10.03
CA ASP A 170 -12.76 -3.04 10.91
C ASP A 170 -12.32 -4.47 11.27
N GLU A 171 -12.08 -5.32 10.27
CA GLU A 171 -11.77 -6.75 10.47
C GLU A 171 -10.44 -6.96 11.21
N TYR A 172 -9.47 -6.05 11.05
CA TYR A 172 -8.15 -6.13 11.68
C TYR A 172 -8.00 -5.28 12.94
N ASN A 173 -9.09 -4.66 13.40
CA ASN A 173 -9.16 -3.83 14.59
C ASN A 173 -8.04 -2.77 14.64
N VAL A 174 -7.86 -2.04 13.54
CA VAL A 174 -6.87 -0.93 13.45
C VAL A 174 -7.24 0.20 14.41
N GLY A 175 -8.53 0.31 14.78
CA GLY A 175 -9.03 1.30 15.72
C GLY A 175 -9.19 2.70 15.14
N LYS A 176 -9.21 2.82 13.80
CA LYS A 176 -9.33 4.08 13.07
C LYS A 176 -10.43 4.03 12.02
N ARG A 177 -10.79 5.18 11.46
CA ARG A 177 -11.77 5.30 10.38
C ARG A 177 -11.20 6.11 9.22
N ILE A 178 -11.76 5.92 8.02
CA ILE A 178 -11.41 6.75 6.88
C ILE A 178 -11.97 8.16 7.12
N SER A 179 -11.06 9.13 7.23
CA SER A 179 -11.38 10.52 7.56
C SER A 179 -11.15 11.48 6.41
N GLN A 180 -10.24 11.13 5.51
CA GLN A 180 -9.90 11.92 4.34
C GLN A 180 -9.61 11.00 3.15
N ILE A 181 -10.02 11.42 1.96
CA ILE A 181 -9.66 10.80 0.69
C ILE A 181 -8.96 11.85 -0.15
N VAL A 182 -7.79 11.48 -0.67
CA VAL A 182 -7.02 12.31 -1.59
C VAL A 182 -6.99 11.65 -2.96
N ILE A 183 -7.35 12.40 -3.99
CA ILE A 183 -7.25 12.03 -5.40
C ILE A 183 -6.09 12.80 -5.99
N ARG A 184 -5.19 12.14 -6.72
CA ARG A 184 -4.06 12.78 -7.39
C ARG A 184 -3.89 12.23 -8.81
N PRO A 185 -3.34 13.02 -9.74
CA PRO A 185 -2.84 12.47 -10.99
C PRO A 185 -1.89 11.31 -10.72
N THR A 186 -2.01 10.25 -11.52
CA THR A 186 -1.15 9.08 -11.38
C THR A 186 0.22 9.33 -12.03
N ASP A 187 1.26 8.81 -11.40
CA ASP A 187 2.61 8.70 -11.99
C ASP A 187 2.85 7.31 -12.64
N GLN A 188 1.84 6.43 -12.60
CA GLN A 188 1.92 5.11 -13.22
C GLN A 188 1.74 5.22 -14.73
N LEU A 189 2.39 4.32 -15.47
CA LEU A 189 2.27 4.24 -16.94
C LEU A 189 0.84 3.98 -17.43
N SER A 190 -0.02 3.45 -16.56
CA SER A 190 -1.43 3.20 -16.86
C SER A 190 -2.30 3.40 -15.61
N GLY A 191 -3.60 3.61 -15.84
CA GLY A 191 -4.56 3.98 -14.79
C GLY A 191 -4.94 5.46 -14.86
N ASP A 192 -6.03 5.82 -14.18
CA ASP A 192 -6.63 7.16 -14.22
C ASP A 192 -5.94 8.09 -13.20
N HIS A 193 -6.19 7.84 -11.93
CA HIS A 193 -5.69 8.62 -10.80
C HIS A 193 -5.21 7.71 -9.68
N ASP A 194 -4.53 8.28 -8.70
CA ASP A 194 -4.25 7.65 -7.42
C ASP A 194 -5.34 7.99 -6.41
N LEU A 195 -5.63 7.05 -5.51
CA LEU A 195 -6.49 7.28 -4.34
C LEU A 195 -5.73 6.99 -3.05
N GLU A 196 -5.77 7.92 -2.11
CA GLU A 196 -5.20 7.75 -0.77
C GLU A 196 -6.29 7.92 0.27
N PHE A 197 -6.52 6.88 1.07
CA PHE A 197 -7.46 6.87 2.18
C PHE A 197 -6.65 7.09 3.46
N ARG A 198 -6.89 8.21 4.13
CA ARG A 198 -6.23 8.58 5.39
C ARG A 198 -7.13 8.34 6.58
N PHE A 199 -6.52 8.05 7.72
CA PHE A 199 -7.21 7.54 8.90
C PHE A 199 -7.13 8.48 10.10
N ASP A 200 -8.22 8.56 10.87
CA ASP A 200 -8.29 9.21 12.19
C ASP A 200 -8.84 8.28 13.29
#